data_AF-A0AAV9ZI45-F1
#
_entry.id   AF-A0AAV9ZI45-F1
#
_cell.length_a   1.000
_cell.length_b   1.000
_cell.length_c   1.000
_cell.angle_alpha   90.00
_cell.angle_beta   90.00
_cell.angle_gamma   90.00
#
_symmetry.space_group_name_H-M   'P 1'
#
loop_
_entity.id
_entity.type
_entity.pdbx_description
1 polymer ?
#
loop_
_entity_poly.entity_id
_entity_poly.type
_entity_poly.pdbx_seq_one_letter_code
_entity_poly.pdbx_strand_id
1 'polypeptide(L)'
;MGRLTAAQRAQRDAARKNSPLCHSFQENSADSSQAQEPNAEQDTRKTRSTSTLSQLRAQVVELTSSLEVLQQELTRLNTVIADLEGSNRGQAVALTDLHRVNEALRSELSSAESTIDEYSSELDAVRIELETEHTSFQKSKKRIQRLVSDKKKIVTRKQSDETTAAATRSSLEVDIQSYLNTISQLTAANQRLQSSLLTLEQTTSTTMKRLRAERKAFKMQAERAQASLAGVRREFTAIATWDAKEGVIYSMQTRRLVLRLSGSGCPEHKVKDIILACAEVFGINVKNLTLSARTVGRIKKEGGYFSLIQIGHEIKMVYGPLGSARVHVRYHPNSNPASFSAMERYRRNGTEAFVTKYITTEDLLHVMREVRKEDANGENAAFRKAVVEELESKARVHREKVRVAAEKKQEREANLRATGVERDRTKIRSMTVPKLKAQYDVYKLIVKDEIILKTTLVSIPRRQDKLDVVLAALDRYEANMDTVLSSASGDAEMQVDSSVAAGGDVEMGDVEKDELSSEGEDEEFVFEMFSWQTEGIAAVDVALATV
;
A
#
# COMPACT_ATOMS: atom_id res chain seq x y z
N MET A 1 -30.20 35.72 -23.19
CA MET A 1 -29.95 36.42 -24.47
C MET A 1 -30.40 35.50 -25.61
N GLY A 2 -31.08 35.92 -26.68
CA GLY A 2 -31.56 37.27 -27.01
C GLY A 2 -31.12 37.73 -28.41
N ARG A 3 -31.75 37.19 -29.46
CA ARG A 3 -31.69 37.57 -30.91
C ARG A 3 -32.46 36.50 -31.72
N LEU A 4 -32.97 36.73 -32.93
CA LEU A 4 -33.76 37.86 -33.45
C LEU A 4 -34.40 37.41 -34.79
N THR A 5 -35.62 37.84 -35.11
CA THR A 5 -36.34 37.45 -36.35
C THR A 5 -36.15 38.49 -37.46
N ALA A 6 -35.66 38.07 -38.64
CA ALA A 6 -35.39 38.98 -39.76
C ALA A 6 -35.63 38.41 -41.18
N ALA A 7 -35.87 37.10 -41.35
CA ALA A 7 -36.18 36.46 -42.63
C ALA A 7 -37.16 35.29 -42.40
N GLN A 8 -38.05 34.93 -43.33
CA GLN A 8 -38.21 35.38 -44.71
C GLN A 8 -39.58 36.02 -44.94
N ARG A 9 -39.63 37.31 -45.31
CA ARG A 9 -40.86 38.08 -45.56
C ARG A 9 -41.14 38.18 -47.08
N ALA A 10 -41.17 37.05 -47.79
CA ALA A 10 -41.22 37.04 -49.26
C ALA A 10 -41.90 35.79 -49.84
N GLN A 11 -43.24 35.79 -49.94
CA GLN A 11 -44.03 35.15 -51.01
C GLN A 11 -45.54 35.43 -50.82
N ARG A 12 -45.96 36.64 -51.21
CA ARG A 12 -47.36 37.00 -51.45
C ARG A 12 -47.39 38.10 -52.53
N ASP A 13 -48.45 38.08 -53.34
CA ASP A 13 -48.84 39.08 -54.36
C ASP A 13 -47.98 39.22 -55.64
N ALA A 14 -48.51 38.73 -56.78
CA ALA A 14 -48.32 39.27 -58.14
C ALA A 14 -49.35 38.65 -59.14
N ALA A 15 -49.80 39.43 -60.14
CA ALA A 15 -50.58 39.06 -61.35
C ALA A 15 -51.85 38.16 -61.18
N ARG A 16 -53.11 38.55 -61.51
CA ARG A 16 -53.75 39.64 -62.27
C ARG A 16 -53.79 39.51 -63.81
N LYS A 17 -55.03 39.51 -64.35
CA LYS A 17 -55.51 39.62 -65.76
C LYS A 17 -55.42 38.38 -66.68
N ASN A 18 -56.57 37.87 -67.15
CA ASN A 18 -57.06 38.15 -68.51
C ASN A 18 -58.53 37.68 -68.74
N SER A 19 -59.13 38.19 -69.82
CA SER A 19 -60.48 37.93 -70.40
C SER A 19 -60.26 37.83 -71.95
N PRO A 20 -61.23 37.86 -72.90
CA PRO A 20 -62.71 37.96 -72.86
C PRO A 20 -63.46 37.09 -73.93
N LEU A 21 -64.73 37.42 -74.25
CA LEU A 21 -65.52 37.08 -75.46
C LEU A 21 -66.06 35.61 -75.56
N CYS A 22 -67.15 35.28 -76.30
CA CYS A 22 -68.05 36.06 -77.19
C CYS A 22 -69.49 35.45 -77.30
N HIS A 23 -70.45 36.27 -77.76
CA HIS A 23 -71.56 36.05 -78.74
C HIS A 23 -72.12 34.63 -79.12
N SER A 24 -73.38 34.41 -79.60
CA SER A 24 -74.63 35.23 -79.77
C SER A 24 -75.72 34.51 -80.62
N PHE A 25 -76.94 35.10 -80.80
CA PHE A 25 -78.02 34.78 -81.79
C PHE A 25 -78.75 33.40 -81.65
N GLN A 26 -79.93 33.13 -82.24
CA GLN A 26 -81.21 33.89 -82.44
C GLN A 26 -82.35 32.89 -82.81
N GLU A 27 -83.60 33.35 -82.85
CA GLU A 27 -84.86 32.65 -83.15
C GLU A 27 -85.13 32.36 -84.66
N ASN A 28 -86.26 31.66 -84.92
CA ASN A 28 -87.12 31.66 -86.13
C ASN A 28 -86.83 30.69 -87.30
N SER A 29 -87.79 29.77 -87.51
CA SER A 29 -88.54 29.67 -88.79
C SER A 29 -89.86 28.88 -88.60
N ALA A 30 -90.93 29.30 -89.26
CA ALA A 30 -92.24 28.62 -89.30
C ALA A 30 -92.74 28.51 -90.76
N ASP A 31 -94.00 28.09 -90.96
CA ASP A 31 -94.75 28.10 -92.25
C ASP A 31 -94.29 27.09 -93.34
N SER A 32 -95.11 26.60 -94.29
CA SER A 32 -96.56 26.77 -94.54
C SER A 32 -97.17 25.69 -95.49
N SER A 33 -98.53 25.58 -95.49
CA SER A 33 -99.54 25.34 -96.58
C SER A 33 -99.27 24.51 -97.89
N GLN A 34 -100.24 24.20 -98.81
CA GLN A 34 -101.67 23.77 -98.78
C GLN A 34 -102.25 23.53 -100.22
N ALA A 35 -102.97 22.41 -100.47
CA ALA A 35 -104.04 22.09 -101.49
C ALA A 35 -103.93 22.38 -103.02
N GLN A 36 -104.60 21.54 -103.89
CA GLN A 36 -105.65 21.89 -104.94
C GLN A 36 -106.00 20.77 -105.98
N GLU A 37 -106.98 21.00 -106.90
CA GLU A 37 -107.86 20.05 -107.70
C GLU A 37 -108.37 20.73 -109.04
N PRO A 38 -109.37 20.31 -109.89
CA PRO A 38 -110.21 19.08 -110.12
C PRO A 38 -110.51 18.71 -111.66
N ASN A 39 -111.67 18.08 -112.00
CA ASN A 39 -112.49 18.10 -113.27
C ASN A 39 -112.24 17.12 -114.49
N ALA A 40 -113.19 16.78 -115.43
CA ALA A 40 -114.69 16.82 -115.54
C ALA A 40 -115.34 16.17 -116.85
N GLU A 41 -116.69 15.95 -116.86
CA GLU A 41 -117.74 15.94 -117.98
C GLU A 41 -117.71 15.00 -119.25
N GLN A 42 -118.77 14.68 -120.06
CA GLN A 42 -120.28 14.82 -120.04
C GLN A 42 -121.08 13.67 -120.80
N ASP A 43 -121.93 13.93 -121.82
CA ASP A 43 -122.97 13.07 -122.50
C ASP A 43 -123.42 13.64 -123.89
N THR A 44 -124.12 12.89 -124.79
CA THR A 44 -125.23 13.40 -125.69
C THR A 44 -125.97 12.37 -126.64
N ARG A 45 -127.22 11.99 -126.31
CA ARG A 45 -128.56 12.25 -127.00
C ARG A 45 -128.70 12.20 -128.57
N LYS A 46 -129.82 11.83 -129.28
CA LYS A 46 -131.16 11.16 -129.09
C LYS A 46 -132.01 11.00 -130.43
N THR A 47 -132.82 9.92 -130.58
CA THR A 47 -134.06 9.71 -131.45
C THR A 47 -133.96 9.80 -133.02
N ARG A 48 -134.97 9.70 -133.95
CA ARG A 48 -136.48 9.85 -133.98
C ARG A 48 -137.21 9.43 -135.33
N SER A 49 -138.52 9.08 -135.30
CA SER A 49 -139.63 9.21 -136.37
C SER A 49 -139.65 8.37 -137.69
N THR A 50 -140.74 8.17 -138.52
CA THR A 50 -142.26 8.05 -138.47
C THR A 50 -142.90 7.73 -139.89
N SER A 51 -144.21 7.33 -139.99
CA SER A 51 -145.18 7.44 -141.17
C SER A 51 -145.20 6.35 -142.29
N THR A 52 -146.31 5.92 -142.98
CA THR A 52 -147.79 5.80 -142.74
C THR A 52 -148.50 4.78 -143.67
N LEU A 53 -149.40 3.95 -143.13
CA LEU A 53 -150.70 3.47 -143.70
C LEU A 53 -150.83 3.10 -145.22
N SER A 54 -150.26 1.97 -145.65
CA SER A 54 -150.80 1.25 -146.83
C SER A 54 -150.51 -0.27 -146.85
N GLN A 55 -149.28 -0.69 -146.54
CA GLN A 55 -148.84 -2.10 -146.59
C GLN A 55 -149.31 -2.98 -145.41
N LEU A 56 -150.29 -2.49 -144.65
CA LEU A 56 -150.66 -2.91 -143.29
C LEU A 56 -151.34 -4.31 -143.16
N ARG A 57 -151.33 -5.12 -144.22
CA ARG A 57 -151.92 -6.48 -144.23
C ARG A 57 -151.00 -7.57 -144.80
N ALA A 58 -149.84 -7.21 -145.37
CA ALA A 58 -148.81 -8.17 -145.77
C ALA A 58 -147.73 -8.29 -144.68
N GLN A 59 -147.26 -7.17 -144.15
CA GLN A 59 -146.16 -7.11 -143.16
C GLN A 59 -146.48 -7.75 -141.81
N VAL A 60 -147.74 -8.05 -141.50
CA VAL A 60 -148.14 -8.63 -140.19
C VAL A 60 -147.50 -10.00 -139.96
N VAL A 61 -147.35 -10.82 -141.01
CA VAL A 61 -146.73 -12.16 -140.93
C VAL A 61 -145.22 -12.08 -140.77
N GLU A 62 -144.59 -11.14 -141.47
CA GLU A 62 -143.13 -10.91 -141.43
C GLU A 62 -142.70 -10.32 -140.08
N LEU A 63 -143.49 -9.38 -139.54
CA LEU A 63 -143.28 -8.79 -138.21
C LEU A 63 -143.43 -9.81 -137.07
N THR A 64 -144.31 -10.83 -137.18
CA THR A 64 -144.37 -11.89 -136.16
C THR A 64 -143.05 -12.67 -136.06
N SER A 65 -142.43 -13.02 -137.20
CA SER A 65 -141.11 -13.70 -137.17
C SER A 65 -139.99 -12.80 -136.65
N SER A 66 -140.05 -11.49 -136.95
CA SER A 66 -139.10 -10.49 -136.42
C SER A 66 -139.19 -10.34 -134.90
N LEU A 67 -140.39 -10.55 -134.33
CA LEU A 67 -140.65 -10.39 -132.89
C LEU A 67 -140.13 -11.59 -132.08
N GLU A 68 -140.19 -12.81 -132.62
CA GLU A 68 -139.56 -14.00 -132.00
C GLU A 68 -138.04 -13.85 -131.93
N VAL A 69 -137.38 -13.38 -133.00
CA VAL A 69 -135.93 -13.10 -133.00
C VAL A 69 -135.56 -12.09 -131.92
N LEU A 70 -136.29 -10.98 -131.83
CA LEU A 70 -136.05 -9.96 -130.80
C LEU A 70 -136.30 -10.48 -129.37
N GLN A 71 -137.27 -11.37 -129.16
CA GLN A 71 -137.46 -12.02 -127.85
C GLN A 71 -136.31 -12.96 -127.48
N GLN A 72 -135.73 -13.67 -128.47
CA GLN A 72 -134.56 -14.51 -128.29
C GLN A 72 -133.29 -13.70 -128.00
N GLU A 73 -133.19 -12.49 -128.56
CA GLU A 73 -132.06 -11.58 -128.34
C GLU A 73 -132.17 -10.83 -127.00
N LEU A 74 -133.38 -10.44 -126.58
CA LEU A 74 -133.65 -9.79 -125.28
C LEU A 74 -133.44 -10.77 -124.11
N THR A 75 -133.81 -12.05 -124.26
CA THR A 75 -133.48 -13.09 -123.27
C THR A 75 -131.97 -13.33 -123.17
N ARG A 76 -131.23 -13.32 -124.27
CA ARG A 76 -129.75 -13.39 -124.29
C ARG A 76 -129.08 -12.17 -123.64
N LEU A 77 -129.62 -10.97 -123.81
CA LEU A 77 -129.10 -9.77 -123.14
C LEU A 77 -129.32 -9.83 -121.62
N ASN A 78 -130.49 -10.31 -121.17
CA ASN A 78 -130.77 -10.45 -119.75
C ASN A 78 -129.85 -11.46 -119.03
N THR A 79 -129.41 -12.54 -119.70
CA THR A 79 -128.40 -13.45 -119.10
C THR A 79 -127.03 -12.78 -118.95
N VAL A 80 -126.58 -12.01 -119.95
CA VAL A 80 -125.31 -11.26 -119.87
C VAL A 80 -125.34 -10.21 -118.76
N ILE A 81 -126.47 -9.53 -118.55
CA ILE A 81 -126.64 -8.57 -117.44
C ILE A 81 -126.53 -9.28 -116.08
N ALA A 82 -127.15 -10.45 -115.92
CA ALA A 82 -127.07 -11.23 -114.68
C ALA A 82 -125.64 -11.68 -114.34
N ASP A 83 -124.88 -12.14 -115.34
CA ASP A 83 -123.47 -12.53 -115.15
C ASP A 83 -122.58 -11.34 -114.76
N LEU A 84 -122.80 -10.17 -115.38
CA LEU A 84 -122.06 -8.93 -115.06
C LEU A 84 -122.41 -8.40 -113.66
N GLU A 85 -123.67 -8.46 -113.23
CA GLU A 85 -124.05 -8.13 -111.85
C GLU A 85 -123.43 -9.08 -110.83
N GLY A 86 -123.34 -10.37 -111.13
CA GLY A 86 -122.63 -11.35 -110.31
C GLY A 86 -121.14 -10.99 -110.15
N SER A 87 -120.48 -10.65 -111.26
CA SER A 87 -119.07 -10.25 -111.27
C SER A 87 -118.81 -8.98 -110.44
N ASN A 88 -119.62 -7.94 -110.61
CA ASN A 88 -119.50 -6.68 -109.86
C ASN A 88 -119.65 -6.88 -108.34
N ARG A 89 -120.58 -7.74 -107.90
CA ARG A 89 -120.75 -8.06 -106.46
C ARG A 89 -119.52 -8.78 -105.89
N GLY A 90 -118.87 -9.66 -106.68
CA GLY A 90 -117.61 -10.30 -106.30
C GLY A 90 -116.45 -9.30 -106.13
N GLN A 91 -116.32 -8.34 -107.05
CA GLN A 91 -115.29 -7.30 -106.97
C GLN A 91 -115.47 -6.36 -105.77
N ALA A 92 -116.73 -6.01 -105.43
CA ALA A 92 -117.03 -5.16 -104.27
C ALA A 92 -116.57 -5.79 -102.94
N VAL A 93 -116.80 -7.09 -102.74
CA VAL A 93 -116.39 -7.80 -101.51
C VAL A 93 -114.86 -7.85 -101.37
N ALA A 94 -114.15 -8.16 -102.46
CA ALA A 94 -112.69 -8.19 -102.46
C ALA A 94 -112.04 -6.84 -102.10
N LEU A 95 -112.67 -5.72 -102.49
CA LEU A 95 -112.23 -4.37 -102.13
C LEU A 95 -112.41 -4.05 -100.63
N THR A 96 -113.48 -4.54 -100.01
CA THR A 96 -113.70 -4.37 -98.56
C THR A 96 -112.72 -5.19 -97.71
N ASP A 97 -112.40 -6.42 -98.12
CA ASP A 97 -111.41 -7.24 -97.41
C ASP A 97 -110.01 -6.63 -97.50
N LEU A 98 -109.62 -6.10 -98.67
CA LEU A 98 -108.35 -5.40 -98.86
C LEU A 98 -108.22 -4.14 -97.99
N HIS A 99 -109.29 -3.37 -97.79
CA HIS A 99 -109.28 -2.23 -96.86
C HIS A 99 -109.04 -2.69 -95.42
N ARG A 100 -109.74 -3.75 -94.98
CA ARG A 100 -109.61 -4.27 -93.61
C ARG A 100 -108.20 -4.77 -93.29
N VAL A 101 -107.50 -5.35 -94.28
CA VAL A 101 -106.08 -5.75 -94.14
C VAL A 101 -105.16 -4.53 -94.08
N ASN A 102 -105.40 -3.49 -94.89
CA ASN A 102 -104.57 -2.28 -94.89
C ASN A 102 -104.64 -1.52 -93.55
N GLU A 103 -105.82 -1.46 -92.95
CA GLU A 103 -106.05 -0.76 -91.68
C GLU A 103 -105.45 -1.51 -90.48
N ALA A 104 -105.47 -2.85 -90.49
CA ALA A 104 -104.76 -3.68 -89.51
C ALA A 104 -103.24 -3.47 -89.56
N LEU A 105 -102.63 -3.52 -90.76
CA LEU A 105 -101.19 -3.33 -90.93
C LEU A 105 -100.71 -1.93 -90.48
N ARG A 106 -101.56 -0.90 -90.60
CA ARG A 106 -101.26 0.46 -90.12
C ARG A 106 -101.23 0.55 -88.60
N SER A 107 -102.10 -0.17 -87.88
CA SER A 107 -102.08 -0.18 -86.41
C SER A 107 -100.88 -0.98 -85.87
N GLU A 108 -100.50 -2.07 -86.53
CA GLU A 108 -99.28 -2.82 -86.21
C GLU A 108 -98.00 -1.98 -86.43
N LEU A 109 -97.94 -1.21 -87.52
CA LEU A 109 -96.81 -0.31 -87.81
C LEU A 109 -96.66 0.77 -86.72
N SER A 110 -97.75 1.47 -86.39
CA SER A 110 -97.74 2.53 -85.37
C SER A 110 -97.40 2.00 -83.97
N SER A 111 -97.79 0.76 -83.65
CA SER A 111 -97.38 0.07 -82.43
C SER A 111 -95.86 -0.19 -82.41
N ALA A 112 -95.30 -0.70 -83.52
CA ALA A 112 -93.86 -0.96 -83.63
C ALA A 112 -93.02 0.32 -83.52
N GLU A 113 -93.43 1.41 -84.18
CA GLU A 113 -92.79 2.73 -84.09
C GLU A 113 -92.71 3.20 -82.63
N SER A 114 -93.81 3.10 -81.87
CA SER A 114 -93.82 3.48 -80.44
C SER A 114 -92.83 2.67 -79.60
N THR A 115 -92.59 1.39 -79.91
CA THR A 115 -91.62 0.57 -79.14
C THR A 115 -90.16 0.91 -79.48
N ILE A 116 -89.90 1.40 -80.69
CA ILE A 116 -88.54 1.80 -81.11
C ILE A 116 -88.14 3.09 -80.40
N ASP A 117 -89.05 4.07 -80.29
CA ASP A 117 -88.81 5.30 -79.55
C ASP A 117 -88.55 5.03 -78.06
N GLU A 118 -89.33 4.14 -77.43
CA GLU A 118 -89.15 3.74 -76.03
C GLU A 118 -87.77 3.12 -75.77
N TYR A 119 -87.36 2.14 -76.58
CA TYR A 119 -86.01 1.55 -76.46
C TYR A 119 -84.88 2.54 -76.77
N SER A 120 -85.09 3.53 -77.65
CA SER A 120 -84.08 4.56 -77.92
C SER A 120 -83.80 5.43 -76.69
N SER A 121 -84.86 5.77 -75.95
CA SER A 121 -84.81 6.56 -74.71
C SER A 121 -84.06 5.83 -73.59
N GLU A 122 -84.32 4.53 -73.41
CA GLU A 122 -83.57 3.70 -72.45
C GLU A 122 -82.08 3.62 -72.77
N LEU A 123 -81.73 3.52 -74.06
CA LEU A 123 -80.34 3.37 -74.51
C LEU A 123 -79.49 4.63 -74.23
N ASP A 124 -80.04 5.82 -74.48
CA ASP A 124 -79.35 7.07 -74.15
C ASP A 124 -79.32 7.35 -72.64
N ALA A 125 -80.33 6.91 -71.86
CA ALA A 125 -80.28 6.99 -70.40
C ALA A 125 -79.11 6.17 -69.81
N VAL A 126 -78.97 4.90 -70.23
CA VAL A 126 -77.85 4.02 -69.82
C VAL A 126 -76.50 4.60 -70.24
N ARG A 127 -76.44 5.23 -71.43
CA ARG A 127 -75.22 5.90 -71.92
C ARG A 127 -74.81 7.08 -71.04
N ILE A 128 -75.76 7.91 -70.60
CA ILE A 128 -75.50 9.03 -69.70
C ILE A 128 -74.97 8.52 -68.34
N GLU A 129 -75.57 7.48 -67.76
CA GLU A 129 -75.07 6.88 -66.52
C GLU A 129 -73.61 6.40 -66.66
N LEU A 130 -73.30 5.65 -67.74
CA LEU A 130 -71.97 5.14 -68.03
C LEU A 130 -70.91 6.26 -68.14
N GLU A 131 -71.25 7.37 -68.78
CA GLU A 131 -70.36 8.54 -68.88
C GLU A 131 -70.17 9.22 -67.53
N THR A 132 -71.22 9.38 -66.72
CA THR A 132 -71.09 9.97 -65.37
C THR A 132 -70.14 9.15 -64.49
N GLU A 133 -70.28 7.83 -64.48
CA GLU A 133 -69.40 6.93 -63.73
C GLU A 133 -67.97 6.91 -64.27
N HIS A 134 -67.77 7.01 -65.59
CA HIS A 134 -66.41 7.19 -66.13
C HIS A 134 -65.76 8.47 -65.58
N THR A 135 -66.49 9.58 -65.45
CA THR A 135 -65.93 10.78 -64.79
C THR A 135 -65.68 10.56 -63.30
N SER A 136 -66.52 9.81 -62.59
CA SER A 136 -66.35 9.44 -61.17
C SER A 136 -65.04 8.68 -60.97
N PHE A 137 -64.80 7.66 -61.80
CA PHE A 137 -63.59 6.84 -61.79
C PHE A 137 -62.33 7.65 -62.10
N GLN A 138 -62.37 8.56 -63.08
CA GLN A 138 -61.24 9.43 -63.40
C GLN A 138 -60.94 10.43 -62.27
N LYS A 139 -61.96 10.91 -61.54
CA LYS A 139 -61.80 11.76 -60.35
C LYS A 139 -61.18 10.98 -59.19
N SER A 140 -61.64 9.75 -58.92
CA SER A 140 -61.11 8.90 -57.84
C SER A 140 -59.67 8.44 -58.12
N LYS A 141 -59.35 8.03 -59.36
CA LYS A 141 -57.99 7.70 -59.83
C LYS A 141 -57.00 8.84 -59.60
N LYS A 142 -57.37 10.08 -59.96
CA LYS A 142 -56.56 11.29 -59.71
C LYS A 142 -56.39 11.59 -58.21
N ARG A 143 -57.41 11.33 -57.38
CA ARG A 143 -57.33 11.44 -55.91
C ARG A 143 -56.35 10.43 -55.31
N ILE A 144 -56.38 9.18 -55.75
CA ILE A 144 -55.46 8.11 -55.31
C ILE A 144 -54.01 8.46 -55.67
N GLN A 145 -53.75 8.95 -56.89
CA GLN A 145 -52.39 9.36 -57.30
C GLN A 145 -51.81 10.49 -56.43
N ARG A 146 -52.64 11.46 -56.01
CA ARG A 146 -52.24 12.51 -55.05
C ARG A 146 -51.89 11.90 -53.69
N LEU A 147 -52.79 11.08 -53.12
CA LEU A 147 -52.57 10.42 -51.83
C LEU A 147 -51.32 9.53 -51.80
N VAL A 148 -51.02 8.81 -52.89
CA VAL A 148 -49.77 8.03 -53.02
C VAL A 148 -48.54 8.95 -53.05
N SER A 149 -48.62 10.08 -53.76
CA SER A 149 -47.54 11.06 -53.84
C SER A 149 -47.27 11.75 -52.49
N ASP A 150 -48.33 12.10 -51.75
CA ASP A 150 -48.22 12.73 -50.45
C ASP A 150 -47.80 11.72 -49.36
N LYS A 151 -48.25 10.45 -49.43
CA LYS A 151 -47.71 9.36 -48.61
C LYS A 151 -46.20 9.20 -48.81
N LYS A 152 -45.69 9.27 -50.05
CA LYS A 152 -44.24 9.26 -50.33
C LYS A 152 -43.52 10.43 -49.66
N LYS A 153 -44.04 11.67 -49.77
CA LYS A 153 -43.46 12.86 -49.10
C LYS A 153 -43.44 12.73 -47.58
N ILE A 154 -44.49 12.16 -46.98
CA ILE A 154 -44.58 11.93 -45.53
C ILE A 154 -43.56 10.86 -45.10
N VAL A 155 -43.40 9.77 -45.85
CA VAL A 155 -42.38 8.75 -45.56
C VAL A 155 -40.97 9.32 -45.66
N THR A 156 -40.64 10.09 -46.70
CA THR A 156 -39.30 10.69 -46.83
C THR A 156 -39.01 11.72 -45.74
N ARG A 157 -40.02 12.48 -45.29
CA ARG A 157 -39.86 13.38 -44.12
C ARG A 157 -39.66 12.59 -42.84
N LYS A 158 -40.47 11.56 -42.57
CA LYS A 158 -40.31 10.70 -41.40
C LYS A 158 -38.91 10.07 -41.36
N GLN A 159 -38.34 9.70 -42.51
CA GLN A 159 -36.96 9.20 -42.62
C GLN A 159 -35.89 10.30 -42.37
N SER A 160 -36.08 11.53 -42.83
CA SER A 160 -35.16 12.64 -42.45
C SER A 160 -35.25 12.99 -40.96
N ASP A 161 -36.45 12.91 -40.39
CA ASP A 161 -36.70 13.22 -38.99
C ASP A 161 -36.14 12.09 -38.09
N GLU A 162 -36.25 10.83 -38.52
CA GLU A 162 -35.63 9.68 -37.85
C GLU A 162 -34.10 9.68 -37.93
N THR A 163 -33.51 10.08 -39.06
CA THR A 163 -32.04 10.17 -39.19
C THR A 163 -31.46 11.35 -38.39
N THR A 164 -32.14 12.49 -38.33
CA THR A 164 -31.72 13.62 -37.47
C THR A 164 -31.92 13.31 -35.97
N ALA A 165 -32.98 12.58 -35.61
CA ALA A 165 -33.17 12.06 -34.25
C ALA A 165 -32.11 11.00 -33.87
N ALA A 166 -31.69 10.15 -34.81
CA ALA A 166 -30.60 9.19 -34.58
C ALA A 166 -29.23 9.90 -34.40
N ALA A 167 -28.92 10.89 -35.24
CA ALA A 167 -27.69 11.67 -35.14
C ALA A 167 -27.59 12.45 -33.81
N THR A 168 -28.68 13.08 -33.38
CA THR A 168 -28.74 13.80 -32.10
C THR A 168 -28.65 12.87 -30.89
N ARG A 169 -29.26 11.67 -30.93
CA ARG A 169 -29.04 10.63 -29.91
C ARG A 169 -27.58 10.19 -29.83
N SER A 170 -26.95 9.89 -30.97
CA SER A 170 -25.54 9.46 -31.01
C SER A 170 -24.59 10.55 -30.47
N SER A 171 -24.86 11.83 -30.75
CA SER A 171 -24.12 12.95 -30.14
C SER A 171 -24.28 12.97 -28.62
N LEU A 172 -25.51 12.83 -28.11
CA LEU A 172 -25.78 12.82 -26.67
C LEU A 172 -25.19 11.59 -25.96
N GLU A 173 -25.13 10.44 -26.63
CA GLU A 173 -24.45 9.23 -26.11
C GLU A 173 -22.93 9.46 -25.97
N VAL A 174 -22.29 10.13 -26.93
CA VAL A 174 -20.88 10.53 -26.83
C VAL A 174 -20.65 11.51 -25.68
N ASP A 175 -21.53 12.51 -25.53
CA ASP A 175 -21.46 13.47 -24.41
C ASP A 175 -21.64 12.77 -23.06
N ILE A 176 -22.63 11.86 -22.93
CA ILE A 176 -22.85 11.07 -21.71
C ILE A 176 -21.62 10.21 -21.37
N GLN A 177 -21.00 9.55 -22.34
CA GLN A 177 -19.77 8.79 -22.11
C GLN A 177 -18.59 9.70 -21.70
N SER A 178 -18.50 10.90 -22.26
CA SER A 178 -17.51 11.92 -21.86
C SER A 178 -17.70 12.34 -20.39
N TYR A 179 -18.95 12.62 -19.98
CA TYR A 179 -19.26 12.96 -18.58
C TYR A 179 -19.04 11.78 -17.63
N LEU A 180 -19.39 10.54 -17.99
CA LEU A 180 -19.15 9.35 -17.18
C LEU A 180 -17.65 9.11 -16.96
N ASN A 181 -16.83 9.25 -18.01
CA ASN A 181 -15.37 9.19 -17.90
C ASN A 181 -14.82 10.29 -16.98
N THR A 182 -15.34 11.52 -17.08
CA THR A 182 -14.96 12.65 -16.22
C THR A 182 -15.33 12.41 -14.75
N ILE A 183 -16.54 11.90 -14.48
CA ILE A 183 -16.99 11.52 -13.12
C ILE A 183 -16.11 10.41 -12.54
N SER A 184 -15.75 9.40 -13.34
CA SER A 184 -14.85 8.32 -12.93
C SER A 184 -13.46 8.85 -12.53
N GLN A 185 -12.88 9.75 -13.34
CA GLN A 185 -11.60 10.40 -13.02
C GLN A 185 -11.67 11.24 -11.73
N LEU A 186 -12.74 12.03 -11.54
CA LEU A 186 -12.96 12.82 -10.33
C LEU A 186 -13.17 11.94 -9.08
N THR A 187 -13.84 10.80 -9.23
CA THR A 187 -14.02 9.82 -8.14
C THR A 187 -12.67 9.22 -7.73
N ALA A 188 -11.85 8.80 -8.69
CA ALA A 188 -10.50 8.29 -8.44
C ALA A 188 -9.58 9.37 -7.83
N ALA A 189 -9.71 10.64 -8.24
CA ALA A 189 -8.98 11.76 -7.63
C ALA A 189 -9.38 11.99 -6.17
N ASN A 190 -10.69 11.98 -5.86
CA ASN A 190 -11.18 12.11 -4.49
C ASN A 190 -10.72 10.96 -3.58
N GLN A 191 -10.72 9.71 -4.07
CA GLN A 191 -10.18 8.56 -3.32
C GLN A 191 -8.68 8.72 -3.01
N ARG A 192 -7.88 9.21 -3.96
CA ARG A 192 -6.46 9.54 -3.74
C ARG A 192 -6.29 10.64 -2.68
N LEU A 193 -7.09 11.70 -2.75
CA LEU A 193 -7.06 12.78 -1.77
C LEU A 193 -7.43 12.28 -0.36
N GLN A 194 -8.50 11.47 -0.23
CA GLN A 194 -8.91 10.86 1.05
C GLN A 194 -7.80 9.96 1.64
N SER A 195 -7.16 9.11 0.83
CA SER A 195 -6.04 8.29 1.30
C SER A 195 -4.83 9.13 1.73
N SER A 196 -4.52 10.21 0.99
CA SER A 196 -3.42 11.12 1.35
C SER A 196 -3.70 11.85 2.68
N LEU A 197 -4.94 12.28 2.91
CA LEU A 197 -5.36 12.95 4.14
C LEU A 197 -5.23 12.01 5.34
N LEU A 198 -5.67 10.75 5.22
CA LEU A 198 -5.48 9.73 6.27
C LEU A 198 -4.00 9.49 6.58
N THR A 199 -3.11 9.46 5.57
CA THR A 199 -1.66 9.34 5.83
C THR A 199 -1.08 10.60 6.49
N LEU A 200 -1.62 11.78 6.21
CA LEU A 200 -1.22 13.03 6.86
C LEU A 200 -1.67 13.08 8.34
N GLU A 201 -2.88 12.60 8.64
CA GLU A 201 -3.37 12.46 10.01
C GLU A 201 -2.55 11.43 10.82
N GLN A 202 -2.15 10.31 10.20
CA GLN A 202 -1.30 9.30 10.83
C GLN A 202 0.12 9.83 11.09
N THR A 203 0.72 10.55 10.14
CA THR A 203 2.08 11.13 10.29
C THR A 203 2.09 12.32 11.25
N THR A 204 1.06 13.17 11.29
CA THR A 204 0.93 14.23 12.31
C THR A 204 0.66 13.64 13.70
N SER A 205 -0.17 12.61 13.82
CA SER A 205 -0.40 11.90 15.09
C SER A 205 0.85 11.23 15.65
N THR A 206 1.64 10.56 14.81
CA THR A 206 2.90 9.91 15.22
C THR A 206 4.02 10.91 15.54
N THR A 207 4.20 11.97 14.74
CA THR A 207 5.15 13.04 15.06
C THR A 207 4.78 13.79 16.34
N MET A 208 3.49 14.08 16.59
CA MET A 208 3.02 14.67 17.84
C MET A 208 3.26 13.76 19.06
N LYS A 209 3.14 12.43 18.91
CA LYS A 209 3.55 11.47 19.95
C LYS A 209 5.07 11.52 20.20
N ARG A 210 5.88 11.58 19.14
CA ARG A 210 7.36 11.68 19.21
C ARG A 210 7.81 12.95 19.94
N LEU A 211 7.31 14.11 19.52
CA LEU A 211 7.61 15.42 20.14
C LEU A 211 7.18 15.50 21.61
N ARG A 212 6.07 14.85 22.00
CA ARG A 212 5.66 14.74 23.41
C ARG A 212 6.63 13.88 24.23
N ALA A 213 7.16 12.80 23.66
CA ALA A 213 8.17 11.97 24.31
C ALA A 213 9.52 12.70 24.44
N GLU A 214 9.99 13.35 23.37
CA GLU A 214 11.19 14.21 23.36
C GLU A 214 11.10 15.31 24.42
N ARG A 215 9.99 16.07 24.45
CA ARG A 215 9.76 17.13 25.46
C ARG A 215 9.76 16.58 26.89
N LYS A 216 9.22 15.37 27.12
CA LYS A 216 9.26 14.72 28.44
C LYS A 216 10.70 14.32 28.82
N ALA A 217 11.47 13.77 27.88
CA ALA A 217 12.87 13.42 28.10
C ALA A 217 13.73 14.65 28.43
N PHE A 218 13.61 15.74 27.66
CA PHE A 218 14.34 16.99 27.94
C PHE A 218 13.92 17.61 29.28
N LYS A 219 12.64 17.57 29.66
CA LYS A 219 12.19 18.03 31.00
C LYS A 219 12.85 17.21 32.11
N MET A 220 12.85 15.88 32.00
CA MET A 220 13.51 15.00 32.98
C MET A 220 15.03 15.18 33.03
N GLN A 221 15.69 15.47 31.89
CA GLN A 221 17.12 15.82 31.86
C GLN A 221 17.39 17.15 32.57
N ALA A 222 16.57 18.19 32.33
CA ALA A 222 16.69 19.47 33.00
C ALA A 222 16.46 19.36 34.53
N GLU A 223 15.46 18.58 34.96
CA GLU A 223 15.19 18.31 36.38
C GLU A 223 16.35 17.56 37.05
N ARG A 224 16.92 16.56 36.39
CA ARG A 224 18.12 15.84 36.88
C ARG A 224 19.34 16.76 36.95
N ALA A 225 19.56 17.61 35.95
CA ALA A 225 20.67 18.56 35.93
C ALA A 225 20.53 19.61 37.03
N GLN A 226 19.31 20.13 37.28
CA GLN A 226 19.03 21.03 38.40
C GLN A 226 19.23 20.35 39.76
N ALA A 227 18.79 19.11 39.92
CA ALA A 227 18.98 18.34 41.15
C ALA A 227 20.46 18.04 41.43
N SER A 228 21.23 17.66 40.40
CA SER A 228 22.68 17.47 40.47
C SER A 228 23.41 18.77 40.81
N LEU A 229 23.09 19.88 40.13
CA LEU A 229 23.66 21.20 40.40
C LEU A 229 23.29 21.72 41.81
N ALA A 230 22.10 21.36 42.34
CA ALA A 230 21.72 21.62 43.72
C ALA A 230 22.41 20.68 44.74
N GLY A 231 22.87 19.49 44.33
CA GLY A 231 23.80 18.65 45.08
C GLY A 231 25.18 19.31 45.17
N VAL A 232 25.81 19.54 44.01
CA VAL A 232 27.13 20.18 43.90
C VAL A 232 27.18 21.54 44.59
N ARG A 233 26.12 22.36 44.53
CA ARG A 233 26.07 23.63 45.29
C ARG A 233 26.03 23.42 46.81
N ARG A 234 25.35 22.39 47.33
CA ARG A 234 25.35 22.07 48.77
C ARG A 234 26.71 21.53 49.21
N GLU A 235 27.30 20.63 48.42
CA GLU A 235 28.65 20.10 48.64
C GLU A 235 29.70 21.22 48.62
N PHE A 236 29.69 22.08 47.60
CA PHE A 236 30.56 23.24 47.52
C PHE A 236 30.35 24.21 48.69
N THR A 237 29.10 24.46 49.11
CA THR A 237 28.82 25.31 50.30
C THR A 237 29.35 24.67 51.58
N ALA A 238 29.28 23.33 51.72
CA ALA A 238 29.84 22.61 52.86
C ALA A 238 31.38 22.61 52.86
N ILE A 239 32.02 22.52 51.69
CA ILE A 239 33.49 22.62 51.54
C ILE A 239 33.97 24.07 51.79
N ALA A 240 33.25 25.05 51.26
CA ALA A 240 33.54 26.48 51.43
C ALA A 240 33.09 27.06 52.79
N THR A 241 32.60 26.21 53.72
CA THR A 241 32.25 26.61 55.09
C THR A 241 32.99 25.73 56.08
N TRP A 242 34.04 26.25 56.70
CA TRP A 242 34.83 25.52 57.68
C TRP A 242 34.41 25.90 59.11
N ASP A 243 33.88 24.96 59.88
CA ASP A 243 33.63 25.19 61.30
C ASP A 243 34.86 24.87 62.14
N ALA A 244 35.32 25.86 62.90
CA ALA A 244 36.46 25.70 63.80
C ALA A 244 36.14 24.79 65.00
N LYS A 245 34.86 24.45 65.23
CA LYS A 245 34.42 23.67 66.40
C LYS A 245 33.49 22.52 66.03
N GLU A 246 33.63 21.45 66.79
CA GLU A 246 32.69 20.35 66.89
C GLU A 246 31.92 20.56 68.21
N GLY A 247 30.83 21.34 68.13
CA GLY A 247 30.08 21.81 69.29
C GLY A 247 30.87 22.80 70.15
N VAL A 248 31.18 22.43 71.40
CA VAL A 248 31.93 23.28 72.35
C VAL A 248 33.45 23.17 72.16
N ILE A 249 33.93 22.08 71.53
CA ILE A 249 35.35 21.73 71.44
C ILE A 249 35.89 22.14 70.07
N TYR A 250 37.13 22.64 70.01
CA TYR A 250 37.80 22.89 68.73
C TYR A 250 38.03 21.61 67.94
N SER A 251 37.71 21.65 66.64
CA SER A 251 37.81 20.49 65.76
C SER A 251 39.24 19.98 65.65
N MET A 252 39.42 18.67 65.43
CA MET A 252 40.78 18.08 65.36
C MET A 252 41.61 18.67 64.21
N GLN A 253 40.95 19.10 63.14
CA GLN A 253 41.58 19.88 62.05
C GLN A 253 42.08 21.25 62.54
N THR A 254 41.26 22.02 63.25
CA THR A 254 41.65 23.31 63.83
C THR A 254 42.83 23.15 64.79
N ARG A 255 42.77 22.14 65.67
CA ARG A 255 43.86 21.80 66.60
C ARG A 255 45.16 21.51 65.85
N ARG A 256 45.11 20.70 64.79
CA ARG A 256 46.29 20.36 63.95
C ARG A 256 46.85 21.59 63.20
N LEU A 257 45.99 22.48 62.71
CA LEU A 257 46.39 23.72 62.04
C LEU A 257 47.07 24.69 63.03
N VAL A 258 46.48 24.89 64.21
CA VAL A 258 47.04 25.70 65.29
C VAL A 258 48.41 25.17 65.75
N LEU A 259 48.54 23.84 65.90
CA LEU A 259 49.81 23.18 66.23
C LEU A 259 50.88 23.41 65.15
N ARG A 260 50.53 23.26 63.86
CA ARG A 260 51.44 23.54 62.74
C ARG A 260 51.91 24.98 62.73
N LEU A 261 50.99 25.95 62.82
CA LEU A 261 51.33 27.37 62.81
C LEU A 261 52.23 27.76 64.01
N SER A 262 51.96 27.24 65.21
CA SER A 262 52.82 27.49 66.38
C SER A 262 54.18 26.77 66.27
N GLY A 263 54.24 25.62 65.60
CA GLY A 263 55.48 24.91 65.26
C GLY A 263 56.35 25.69 64.26
N SER A 264 55.72 26.34 63.28
CA SER A 264 56.37 27.28 62.33
C SER A 264 56.72 28.65 62.96
N GLY A 265 56.71 28.78 64.29
CA GLY A 265 57.12 30.00 65.00
C GLY A 265 56.07 31.10 65.07
N CYS A 266 54.82 30.89 64.64
CA CYS A 266 53.77 31.91 64.76
C CYS A 266 53.47 32.23 66.24
N PRO A 267 53.52 33.51 66.66
CA PRO A 267 53.20 33.89 68.03
C PRO A 267 51.73 33.64 68.34
N GLU A 268 51.44 33.10 69.53
CA GLU A 268 50.14 32.50 69.87
C GLU A 268 48.94 33.47 69.72
N HIS A 269 49.17 34.78 69.84
CA HIS A 269 48.15 35.81 69.67
C HIS A 269 47.84 36.17 68.21
N LYS A 270 48.67 35.76 67.23
CA LYS A 270 48.47 35.96 65.79
C LYS A 270 47.93 34.76 65.03
N VAL A 271 47.91 33.58 65.64
CA VAL A 271 47.42 32.35 64.99
C VAL A 271 45.98 32.51 64.48
N LYS A 272 45.10 33.22 65.20
CA LYS A 272 43.73 33.52 64.74
C LYS A 272 43.73 34.38 63.48
N ASP A 273 44.47 35.48 63.49
CA ASP A 273 44.52 36.47 62.40
C ASP A 273 45.01 35.82 61.10
N ILE A 274 46.06 34.99 61.18
CA ILE A 274 46.61 34.26 60.02
C ILE A 274 45.62 33.23 59.49
N ILE A 275 44.93 32.48 60.36
CA ILE A 275 43.91 31.52 59.92
C ILE A 275 42.77 32.21 59.15
N LEU A 276 42.32 33.38 59.61
CA LEU A 276 41.28 34.16 58.93
C LEU A 276 41.77 34.71 57.58
N ALA A 277 42.97 35.33 57.54
CA ALA A 277 43.53 35.87 56.31
C ALA A 277 43.77 34.79 55.24
N CYS A 278 44.27 33.61 55.62
CA CYS A 278 44.38 32.49 54.70
C CYS A 278 43.02 31.99 54.21
N ALA A 279 42.03 31.88 55.10
CA ALA A 279 40.69 31.43 54.73
C ALA A 279 39.98 32.41 53.78
N GLU A 280 40.13 33.72 54.01
CA GLU A 280 39.64 34.78 53.12
C GLU A 280 40.24 34.67 51.71
N VAL A 281 41.56 34.49 51.59
CA VAL A 281 42.26 34.27 50.31
C VAL A 281 41.77 33.00 49.58
N PHE A 282 41.36 31.97 50.31
CA PHE A 282 40.78 30.74 49.73
C PHE A 282 39.24 30.78 49.58
N GLY A 283 38.57 31.89 49.91
CA GLY A 283 37.10 32.01 49.86
C GLY A 283 36.35 31.12 50.87
N ILE A 284 37.03 30.65 51.92
CA ILE A 284 36.49 29.75 52.94
C ILE A 284 35.87 30.56 54.09
N ASN A 285 34.57 30.38 54.30
CA ASN A 285 33.83 31.02 55.37
C ASN A 285 34.08 30.30 56.71
N VAL A 286 34.93 30.86 57.56
CA VAL A 286 35.26 30.26 58.87
C VAL A 286 34.19 30.58 59.91
N LYS A 287 33.57 29.55 60.48
CA LYS A 287 32.61 29.67 61.59
C LYS A 287 33.28 29.43 62.95
N ASN A 288 32.74 30.08 63.99
CA ASN A 288 33.02 29.84 65.41
C ASN A 288 34.49 29.98 65.90
N LEU A 289 35.41 30.54 65.11
CA LEU A 289 36.84 30.68 65.43
C LEU A 289 37.14 31.75 66.51
N THR A 290 36.84 31.44 67.76
CA THR A 290 37.12 32.30 68.93
C THR A 290 38.44 31.93 69.63
N LEU A 291 39.51 31.73 68.86
CA LEU A 291 40.84 31.42 69.41
C LEU A 291 41.42 32.65 70.15
N SER A 292 41.85 32.43 71.39
CA SER A 292 42.71 33.34 72.15
C SER A 292 44.12 32.74 72.28
N ALA A 293 45.14 33.54 72.62
CA ALA A 293 46.48 33.03 72.91
C ALA A 293 46.46 31.94 73.99
N ARG A 294 45.68 32.13 75.07
CA ARG A 294 45.47 31.12 76.13
C ARG A 294 44.85 29.82 75.61
N THR A 295 44.04 29.89 74.55
CA THR A 295 43.47 28.72 73.87
C THR A 295 44.52 28.00 73.02
N VAL A 296 45.36 28.75 72.30
CA VAL A 296 46.47 28.21 71.49
C VAL A 296 47.49 27.49 72.38
N GLY A 297 47.94 28.12 73.47
CA GLY A 297 48.85 27.51 74.45
C GLY A 297 48.27 26.28 75.16
N ARG A 298 46.93 26.19 75.31
CA ARG A 298 46.25 24.96 75.78
C ARG A 298 46.31 23.84 74.73
N ILE A 299 45.90 24.12 73.49
CA ILE A 299 45.97 23.18 72.36
C ILE A 299 47.40 22.65 72.18
N LYS A 300 48.42 23.50 72.36
CA LYS A 300 49.84 23.15 72.32
C LYS A 300 50.23 22.11 73.38
N LYS A 301 49.78 22.29 74.62
CA LYS A 301 50.01 21.32 75.72
C LYS A 301 49.23 20.03 75.51
N GLU A 302 47.96 20.13 75.12
CA GLU A 302 47.09 18.98 74.81
C GLU A 302 47.69 18.09 73.71
N GLY A 303 48.23 18.68 72.63
CA GLY A 303 48.91 17.95 71.55
C GLY A 303 50.12 17.14 72.04
N GLY A 304 50.87 17.66 73.01
CA GLY A 304 51.96 16.91 73.66
C GLY A 304 51.46 15.65 74.37
N TYR A 305 50.41 15.76 75.19
CA TYR A 305 49.81 14.61 75.87
C TYR A 305 49.23 13.58 74.89
N PHE A 306 48.57 14.01 73.80
CA PHE A 306 48.07 13.08 72.79
C PHE A 306 49.17 12.26 72.11
N SER A 307 50.36 12.83 71.89
CA SER A 307 51.49 12.07 71.32
C SER A 307 51.96 10.91 72.22
N LEU A 308 51.99 11.12 73.55
CA LEU A 308 52.33 10.08 74.53
C LEU A 308 51.26 8.98 74.59
N ILE A 309 49.98 9.35 74.50
CA ILE A 309 48.86 8.40 74.45
C ILE A 309 48.91 7.56 73.16
N GLN A 310 49.23 8.18 72.02
CA GLN A 310 49.37 7.48 70.74
C GLN A 310 50.49 6.44 70.80
N ILE A 311 51.68 6.80 71.29
CA ILE A 311 52.81 5.86 71.46
C ILE A 311 52.40 4.68 72.36
N GLY A 312 51.74 4.94 73.48
CA GLY A 312 51.22 3.88 74.37
C GLY A 312 50.17 2.98 73.69
N HIS A 313 49.33 3.53 72.81
CA HIS A 313 48.32 2.77 72.06
C HIS A 313 48.92 1.93 70.93
N GLU A 314 49.94 2.45 70.23
CA GLU A 314 50.67 1.73 69.19
C GLU A 314 51.45 0.55 69.78
N ILE A 315 52.17 0.77 70.89
CA ILE A 315 52.81 -0.30 71.67
C ILE A 315 51.78 -1.37 72.11
N LYS A 316 50.58 -0.96 72.54
CA LYS A 316 49.51 -1.88 72.94
C LYS A 316 48.92 -2.67 71.77
N MET A 317 48.74 -2.06 70.59
CA MET A 317 48.09 -2.69 69.44
C MET A 317 49.01 -3.64 68.67
N VAL A 318 50.28 -3.29 68.47
CA VAL A 318 51.22 -4.07 67.64
C VAL A 318 51.52 -5.46 68.22
N TYR A 319 51.47 -5.61 69.55
CA TYR A 319 51.96 -6.81 70.25
C TYR A 319 50.88 -7.73 70.86
N GLY A 320 49.58 -7.44 70.71
CA GLY A 320 48.50 -8.15 71.41
C GLY A 320 48.22 -9.60 70.91
N PRO A 321 47.27 -9.84 69.98
CA PRO A 321 46.85 -11.22 69.65
C PRO A 321 47.35 -11.75 68.28
N LEU A 322 47.34 -10.93 67.22
CA LEU A 322 47.71 -11.41 65.88
C LEU A 322 49.22 -11.44 65.64
N GLY A 323 49.99 -10.60 66.33
CA GLY A 323 51.46 -10.66 66.33
C GLY A 323 51.95 -11.98 66.92
N SER A 324 51.49 -12.30 68.13
CA SER A 324 51.77 -13.59 68.80
C SER A 324 51.28 -14.79 67.99
N ALA A 325 50.09 -14.74 67.37
CA ALA A 325 49.60 -15.80 66.50
C ALA A 325 50.51 -16.05 65.27
N ARG A 326 50.89 -14.98 64.55
CA ARG A 326 51.75 -15.08 63.36
C ARG A 326 53.18 -15.53 63.70
N VAL A 327 53.72 -15.07 64.83
CA VAL A 327 55.00 -15.53 65.37
C VAL A 327 54.94 -17.00 65.77
N HIS A 328 53.86 -17.42 66.45
CA HIS A 328 53.67 -18.80 66.88
C HIS A 328 53.55 -19.77 65.69
N VAL A 329 52.75 -19.44 64.68
CA VAL A 329 52.62 -20.26 63.46
C VAL A 329 53.93 -20.31 62.66
N ARG A 330 54.73 -19.23 62.65
CA ARG A 330 56.04 -19.22 61.97
C ARG A 330 57.05 -20.16 62.64
N TYR A 331 57.13 -20.18 63.97
CA TYR A 331 58.06 -21.05 64.69
C TYR A 331 57.52 -22.46 64.94
N HIS A 332 56.20 -22.64 64.91
CA HIS A 332 55.53 -23.92 65.12
C HIS A 332 54.51 -24.17 63.98
N PRO A 333 54.97 -24.41 62.73
CA PRO A 333 54.09 -24.65 61.58
C PRO A 333 53.19 -25.90 61.76
N ASN A 334 53.60 -26.84 62.62
CA ASN A 334 52.83 -28.01 63.00
C ASN A 334 51.82 -27.77 64.14
N SER A 335 51.75 -26.55 64.69
CA SER A 335 50.77 -26.19 65.73
C SER A 335 49.40 -25.94 65.11
N ASN A 336 48.38 -26.65 65.59
CA ASN A 336 47.01 -26.31 65.23
C ASN A 336 46.56 -24.99 65.92
N PRO A 337 45.46 -24.34 65.47
CA PRO A 337 44.97 -23.09 66.07
C PRO A 337 44.44 -23.24 67.51
N ALA A 338 43.97 -24.43 67.90
CA ALA A 338 43.51 -24.70 69.25
C ALA A 338 44.67 -24.76 70.25
N SER A 339 45.84 -25.29 69.87
CA SER A 339 47.07 -25.28 70.67
C SER A 339 47.56 -23.86 70.96
N PHE A 340 47.55 -22.97 69.96
CA PHE A 340 47.82 -21.55 70.18
C PHE A 340 46.79 -20.92 71.12
N SER A 341 45.50 -21.18 70.89
CA SER A 341 44.40 -20.67 71.71
C SER A 341 44.39 -21.23 73.14
N ALA A 342 44.97 -22.42 73.37
CA ALA A 342 45.20 -23.00 74.68
C ALA A 342 46.39 -22.33 75.38
N MET A 343 47.51 -22.15 74.68
CA MET A 343 48.70 -21.46 75.19
C MET A 343 48.40 -20.01 75.60
N GLU A 344 47.63 -19.28 74.80
CA GLU A 344 47.21 -17.91 75.13
C GLU A 344 46.22 -17.85 76.30
N ARG A 345 45.30 -18.82 76.43
CA ARG A 345 44.43 -18.91 77.61
C ARG A 345 45.23 -19.23 78.88
N TYR A 346 46.17 -20.18 78.80
CA TYR A 346 47.05 -20.56 79.89
C TYR A 346 47.87 -19.37 80.42
N ARG A 347 48.45 -18.56 79.51
CA ARG A 347 49.14 -17.30 79.85
C ARG A 347 48.20 -16.27 80.48
N ARG A 348 47.09 -15.94 79.80
CA ARG A 348 46.19 -14.84 80.22
C ARG A 348 45.48 -15.10 81.54
N ASN A 349 45.17 -16.36 81.84
CA ASN A 349 44.49 -16.76 83.06
C ASN A 349 45.48 -17.00 84.23
N GLY A 350 46.79 -16.81 84.02
CA GLY A 350 47.82 -17.10 85.03
C GLY A 350 47.84 -18.58 85.45
N THR A 351 47.44 -19.49 84.54
CA THR A 351 47.20 -20.90 84.86
C THR A 351 48.46 -21.62 85.37
N GLU A 352 49.65 -21.19 84.93
CA GLU A 352 50.94 -21.63 85.46
C GLU A 352 51.01 -21.46 86.99
N ALA A 353 50.77 -20.25 87.50
CA ALA A 353 50.80 -19.96 88.93
C ALA A 353 49.70 -20.67 89.73
N PHE A 354 48.55 -20.97 89.10
CA PHE A 354 47.52 -21.82 89.70
C PHE A 354 47.99 -23.27 89.81
N VAL A 355 48.53 -23.84 88.72
CA VAL A 355 49.04 -25.22 88.68
C VAL A 355 50.16 -25.42 89.71
N THR A 356 51.18 -24.56 89.71
CA THR A 356 52.30 -24.64 90.65
C THR A 356 51.89 -24.54 92.13
N LYS A 357 50.73 -23.91 92.44
CA LYS A 357 50.27 -23.68 93.81
C LYS A 357 49.26 -24.70 94.32
N TYR A 358 48.47 -25.32 93.44
CA TYR A 358 47.28 -26.10 93.83
C TYR A 358 47.18 -27.51 93.23
N ILE A 359 47.95 -27.85 92.20
CA ILE A 359 47.87 -29.14 91.51
C ILE A 359 48.96 -30.08 92.04
N THR A 360 48.58 -31.26 92.52
CA THR A 360 49.53 -32.27 93.00
C THR A 360 50.11 -33.11 91.85
N THR A 361 51.14 -33.90 92.14
CA THR A 361 51.72 -34.86 91.19
C THR A 361 50.68 -35.88 90.71
N GLU A 362 49.72 -36.28 91.56
CA GLU A 362 48.67 -37.25 91.20
C GLU A 362 47.63 -36.63 90.24
N ASP A 363 47.24 -35.37 90.49
CA ASP A 363 46.37 -34.58 89.61
C ASP A 363 47.02 -34.39 88.24
N LEU A 364 48.31 -34.04 88.20
CA LEU A 364 49.07 -33.91 86.96
C LEU A 364 49.14 -35.23 86.19
N LEU A 365 49.36 -36.36 86.89
CA LEU A 365 49.32 -37.69 86.30
C LEU A 365 47.91 -38.11 85.85
N HIS A 366 46.84 -37.56 86.41
CA HIS A 366 45.48 -37.74 85.88
C HIS A 366 45.27 -36.92 84.61
N VAL A 367 45.58 -35.61 84.61
CA VAL A 367 45.47 -34.75 83.41
C VAL A 367 46.30 -35.30 82.25
N MET A 368 47.53 -35.75 82.50
CA MET A 368 48.38 -36.40 81.48
C MET A 368 47.80 -37.72 80.95
N ARG A 369 46.93 -38.41 81.70
CA ARG A 369 46.22 -39.60 81.21
C ARG A 369 45.02 -39.23 80.35
N GLU A 370 44.25 -38.19 80.72
CA GLU A 370 43.11 -37.73 79.93
C GLU A 370 43.56 -37.11 78.59
N VAL A 371 44.57 -36.23 78.59
CA VAL A 371 45.13 -35.66 77.34
C VAL A 371 45.66 -36.76 76.41
N ARG A 372 46.20 -37.87 76.94
CA ARG A 372 46.61 -39.03 76.14
C ARG A 372 45.44 -39.82 75.55
N LYS A 373 44.24 -39.79 76.16
CA LYS A 373 43.03 -40.34 75.53
C LYS A 373 42.53 -39.40 74.43
N GLU A 374 42.58 -38.09 74.66
CA GLU A 374 42.21 -37.08 73.66
C GLU A 374 43.12 -37.15 72.41
N ASP A 375 44.44 -37.21 72.59
CA ASP A 375 45.37 -37.42 71.46
C ASP A 375 45.20 -38.79 70.79
N ALA A 376 44.80 -39.83 71.53
CA ALA A 376 44.50 -41.16 70.99
C ALA A 376 43.23 -41.20 70.11
N ASN A 377 42.33 -40.21 70.22
CA ASN A 377 41.23 -40.01 69.26
C ASN A 377 41.75 -39.61 67.86
N GLY A 378 43.02 -39.23 67.73
CA GLY A 378 43.70 -39.08 66.44
C GLY A 378 43.41 -37.78 65.69
N GLU A 379 42.65 -36.84 66.26
CA GLU A 379 42.32 -35.55 65.61
C GLU A 379 43.58 -34.79 65.16
N ASN A 380 44.60 -34.74 66.00
CA ASN A 380 45.90 -34.15 65.68
C ASN A 380 46.67 -34.88 64.56
N ALA A 381 46.39 -36.17 64.31
CA ALA A 381 46.92 -36.90 63.16
C ALA A 381 46.08 -36.65 61.89
N ALA A 382 44.75 -36.64 62.02
CA ALA A 382 43.82 -36.33 60.92
C ALA A 382 44.05 -34.92 60.37
N PHE A 383 44.20 -33.90 61.23
CA PHE A 383 44.51 -32.53 60.83
C PHE A 383 45.84 -32.44 60.05
N ARG A 384 46.91 -33.08 60.55
CA ARG A 384 48.21 -33.11 59.86
C ARG A 384 48.12 -33.81 58.49
N LYS A 385 47.37 -34.91 58.40
CA LYS A 385 47.12 -35.58 57.11
C LYS A 385 46.38 -34.66 56.14
N ALA A 386 45.30 -34.01 56.58
CA ALA A 386 44.50 -33.11 55.75
C ALA A 386 45.31 -31.92 55.22
N VAL A 387 46.20 -31.33 56.03
CA VAL A 387 47.09 -30.23 55.58
C VAL A 387 48.07 -30.70 54.51
N VAL A 388 48.66 -31.90 54.65
CA VAL A 388 49.55 -32.47 53.62
C VAL A 388 48.77 -32.76 52.33
N GLU A 389 47.61 -33.39 52.45
CA GLU A 389 46.73 -33.73 51.31
C GLU A 389 46.23 -32.48 50.56
N GLU A 390 45.93 -31.38 51.28
CA GLU A 390 45.59 -30.09 50.69
C GLU A 390 46.78 -29.50 49.92
N LEU A 391 47.98 -29.51 50.49
CA LEU A 391 49.20 -29.00 49.84
C LEU A 391 49.58 -29.81 48.58
N GLU A 392 49.49 -31.14 48.66
CA GLU A 392 49.69 -32.02 47.50
C GLU A 392 48.64 -31.78 46.40
N SER A 393 47.37 -31.57 46.78
CA SER A 393 46.30 -31.26 45.82
C SER A 393 46.56 -29.94 45.07
N LYS A 394 47.01 -28.89 45.78
CA LYS A 394 47.38 -27.59 45.19
C LYS A 394 48.60 -27.70 44.28
N ALA A 395 49.62 -28.43 44.71
CA ALA A 395 50.81 -28.69 43.89
C ALA A 395 50.47 -29.46 42.59
N ARG A 396 49.56 -30.45 42.67
CA ARG A 396 49.06 -31.21 41.51
C ARG A 396 48.28 -30.31 40.54
N VAL A 397 47.33 -29.51 41.05
CA VAL A 397 46.54 -28.57 40.22
C VAL A 397 47.44 -27.53 39.54
N HIS A 398 48.45 -27.01 40.24
CA HIS A 398 49.39 -26.06 39.65
C HIS A 398 50.23 -26.70 38.53
N ARG A 399 50.80 -27.90 38.75
CA ARG A 399 51.56 -28.64 37.73
C ARG A 399 50.71 -28.95 36.48
N GLU A 400 49.45 -29.34 36.67
CA GLU A 400 48.54 -29.62 35.58
C GLU A 400 48.21 -28.36 34.76
N LYS A 401 47.92 -27.23 35.43
CA LYS A 401 47.70 -25.94 34.75
C LYS A 401 48.91 -25.52 33.91
N VAL A 402 50.13 -25.67 34.45
CA VAL A 402 51.38 -25.36 33.72
C VAL A 402 51.56 -26.26 32.49
N ARG A 403 51.28 -27.57 32.61
CA ARG A 403 51.33 -28.50 31.47
C ARG A 403 50.35 -28.10 30.37
N VAL A 404 49.06 -27.93 30.70
CA VAL A 404 48.02 -27.60 29.71
C VAL A 404 48.28 -26.24 29.05
N ALA A 405 48.87 -25.28 29.77
CA ALA A 405 49.28 -24.00 29.19
C ALA A 405 50.45 -24.17 28.18
N ALA A 406 51.45 -25.00 28.50
CA ALA A 406 52.57 -25.30 27.61
C ALA A 406 52.12 -26.05 26.34
N GLU A 407 51.26 -27.05 26.47
CA GLU A 407 50.68 -27.80 25.35
C GLU A 407 49.89 -26.87 24.40
N LYS A 408 49.01 -26.02 24.93
CA LYS A 408 48.26 -25.02 24.14
C LYS A 408 49.17 -23.98 23.46
N LYS A 409 50.29 -23.59 24.10
CA LYS A 409 51.29 -22.69 23.48
C LYS A 409 51.95 -23.37 22.27
N GLN A 410 52.39 -24.62 22.43
CA GLN A 410 52.99 -25.40 21.34
C GLN A 410 52.00 -25.64 20.19
N GLU A 411 50.74 -25.96 20.47
CA GLU A 411 49.69 -26.12 19.47
C GLU A 411 49.44 -24.81 18.70
N ARG A 412 49.35 -23.66 19.40
CA ARG A 412 49.21 -22.34 18.75
C ARG A 412 50.41 -22.03 17.85
N GLU A 413 51.64 -22.26 18.31
CA GLU A 413 52.84 -22.06 17.49
C GLU A 413 52.86 -22.98 16.25
N ALA A 414 52.48 -24.25 16.39
CA ALA A 414 52.40 -25.20 15.28
C ALA A 414 51.34 -24.75 14.24
N ASN A 415 50.16 -24.35 14.69
CA ASN A 415 49.07 -23.85 13.83
C ASN A 415 49.48 -22.56 13.08
N LEU A 416 50.23 -21.65 13.72
CA LEU A 416 50.76 -20.45 13.06
C LEU A 416 51.83 -20.81 12.03
N ARG A 417 52.75 -21.74 12.34
CA ARG A 417 53.77 -22.22 11.38
C ARG A 417 53.12 -22.90 10.16
N ALA A 418 52.08 -23.70 10.38
CA ALA A 418 51.30 -24.36 9.32
C ALA A 418 50.47 -23.38 8.45
N THR A 419 50.08 -22.22 9.01
CA THR A 419 49.37 -21.17 8.28
C THR A 419 50.29 -20.44 7.28
N GLY A 420 51.55 -20.24 7.65
CA GLY A 420 52.56 -19.56 6.81
C GLY A 420 52.33 -18.05 6.64
N VAL A 421 53.32 -17.39 6.02
CA VAL A 421 53.23 -15.98 5.64
C VAL A 421 52.56 -15.86 4.27
N GLU A 422 51.37 -15.24 4.21
CA GLU A 422 50.73 -14.94 2.94
C GLU A 422 51.43 -13.74 2.27
N ARG A 423 51.84 -13.90 1.00
CA ARG A 423 52.47 -12.82 0.20
C ARG A 423 51.53 -12.17 -0.82
N ASP A 424 50.40 -12.81 -1.15
CA ASP A 424 49.44 -12.24 -2.10
C ASP A 424 48.61 -11.12 -1.45
N ARG A 425 48.98 -9.88 -1.78
CA ARG A 425 48.31 -8.63 -1.36
C ARG A 425 46.81 -8.61 -1.71
N THR A 426 46.38 -9.27 -2.79
CA THR A 426 44.96 -9.36 -3.18
C THR A 426 44.20 -10.35 -2.30
N LYS A 427 44.81 -11.50 -2.02
CA LYS A 427 44.29 -12.53 -1.10
C LYS A 427 44.19 -12.00 0.32
N ILE A 428 45.19 -11.27 0.84
CA ILE A 428 45.11 -10.59 2.14
C ILE A 428 43.91 -9.63 2.21
N ARG A 429 43.70 -8.80 1.17
CA ARG A 429 42.55 -7.88 1.12
C ARG A 429 41.19 -8.59 1.19
N SER A 430 41.10 -9.81 0.65
CA SER A 430 39.92 -10.68 0.72
C SER A 430 39.70 -11.39 2.07
N MET A 431 40.69 -11.41 2.96
CA MET A 431 40.64 -12.23 4.18
C MET A 431 39.54 -11.80 5.17
N THR A 432 38.95 -12.79 5.83
CA THR A 432 38.06 -12.60 6.98
C THR A 432 38.85 -12.18 8.22
N VAL A 433 38.19 -11.55 9.21
CA VAL A 433 38.85 -11.05 10.43
C VAL A 433 39.65 -12.14 11.19
N PRO A 434 39.19 -13.40 11.31
CA PRO A 434 40.00 -14.47 11.91
C PRO A 434 41.29 -14.78 11.13
N LYS A 435 41.25 -14.76 9.79
CA LYS A 435 42.45 -14.97 8.96
C LYS A 435 43.42 -13.80 9.06
N LEU A 436 42.92 -12.56 9.15
CA LEU A 436 43.76 -11.38 9.43
C LEU A 436 44.39 -11.44 10.84
N LYS A 437 43.67 -11.92 11.87
CA LYS A 437 44.26 -12.19 13.19
C LYS A 437 45.37 -13.24 13.11
N ALA A 438 45.15 -14.35 12.39
CA ALA A 438 46.16 -15.41 12.23
C ALA A 438 47.42 -14.88 11.53
N GLN A 439 47.28 -14.10 10.44
CA GLN A 439 48.43 -13.46 9.78
C GLN A 439 49.14 -12.45 10.70
N TYR A 440 48.41 -11.64 11.47
CA TYR A 440 49.00 -10.75 12.49
C TYR A 440 49.84 -11.53 13.51
N ASP A 441 49.32 -12.63 14.03
CA ASP A 441 50.03 -13.50 14.98
C ASP A 441 51.26 -14.18 14.34
N VAL A 442 51.21 -14.57 13.05
CA VAL A 442 52.38 -15.03 12.30
C VAL A 442 53.46 -13.95 12.22
N TYR A 443 53.09 -12.71 11.85
CA TYR A 443 54.04 -11.59 11.81
C TYR A 443 54.60 -11.24 13.21
N LYS A 444 53.80 -11.38 14.29
CA LYS A 444 54.24 -11.09 15.66
C LYS A 444 55.15 -12.17 16.26
N LEU A 445 54.79 -13.45 16.11
CA LEU A 445 55.42 -14.56 16.83
C LEU A 445 56.50 -15.29 16.01
N ILE A 446 56.32 -15.38 14.68
CA ILE A 446 57.25 -16.11 13.79
C ILE A 446 58.21 -15.14 13.10
N VAL A 447 57.69 -14.09 12.46
CA VAL A 447 58.52 -13.09 11.75
C VAL A 447 59.17 -12.10 12.73
N LYS A 448 58.56 -11.88 13.90
CA LYS A 448 59.02 -10.96 14.95
C LYS A 448 59.20 -9.51 14.45
N ASP A 449 58.25 -9.03 13.64
CA ASP A 449 58.23 -7.64 13.17
C ASP A 449 58.20 -6.65 14.35
N GLU A 450 59.20 -5.77 14.44
CA GLU A 450 59.40 -4.86 15.57
C GLU A 450 58.22 -3.92 15.86
N ILE A 451 57.47 -3.53 14.84
CA ILE A 451 56.35 -2.60 14.97
C ILE A 451 55.12 -3.37 15.46
N ILE A 452 54.86 -4.56 14.89
CA ILE A 452 53.80 -5.46 15.34
C ILE A 452 54.08 -6.04 16.74
N LEU A 453 55.34 -6.19 17.15
CA LEU A 453 55.71 -6.53 18.52
C LEU A 453 55.25 -5.45 19.51
N LYS A 454 55.41 -4.17 19.16
CA LYS A 454 55.01 -3.01 19.98
C LYS A 454 53.49 -2.77 19.99
N THR A 455 52.74 -3.20 18.97
CA THR A 455 51.26 -3.07 18.95
C THR A 455 50.52 -4.24 19.61
N THR A 456 49.38 -3.96 20.23
CA THR A 456 48.45 -4.97 20.77
C THR A 456 47.24 -5.12 19.86
N LEU A 457 46.73 -6.35 19.71
CA LEU A 457 45.58 -6.65 18.84
C LEU A 457 44.27 -6.00 19.34
N VAL A 458 44.24 -5.58 20.62
CA VAL A 458 43.17 -4.80 21.25
C VAL A 458 43.17 -3.34 20.77
N SER A 459 44.34 -2.72 20.61
CA SER A 459 44.49 -1.32 20.14
C SER A 459 44.05 -1.09 18.68
N ILE A 460 43.85 -2.17 17.92
CA ILE A 460 43.53 -2.16 16.49
C ILE A 460 42.13 -2.78 16.29
N PRO A 461 41.01 -2.13 16.66
CA PRO A 461 39.71 -2.80 16.74
C PRO A 461 39.07 -3.15 15.40
N ARG A 462 39.14 -2.28 14.38
CA ARG A 462 38.35 -2.47 13.13
C ARG A 462 39.01 -3.48 12.19
N ARG A 463 38.25 -3.97 11.20
CA ARG A 463 38.80 -4.86 10.14
C ARG A 463 39.83 -4.13 9.27
N GLN A 464 39.57 -2.87 8.93
CA GLN A 464 40.42 -2.10 8.03
C GLN A 464 41.79 -1.85 8.67
N ASP A 465 41.80 -1.29 9.88
CA ASP A 465 43.02 -1.05 10.66
C ASP A 465 43.91 -2.31 10.79
N LYS A 466 43.30 -3.50 11.01
CA LYS A 466 44.02 -4.80 11.03
C LYS A 466 44.60 -5.18 9.67
N LEU A 467 43.85 -4.97 8.59
CA LEU A 467 44.27 -5.25 7.21
C LEU A 467 45.42 -4.33 6.79
N ASP A 468 45.35 -3.05 7.15
CA ASP A 468 46.38 -2.06 6.84
C ASP A 468 47.69 -2.34 7.60
N VAL A 469 47.61 -2.74 8.88
CA VAL A 469 48.79 -3.15 9.66
C VAL A 469 49.42 -4.45 9.14
N VAL A 470 48.62 -5.43 8.70
CA VAL A 470 49.13 -6.67 8.08
C VAL A 470 49.75 -6.40 6.70
N LEU A 471 49.17 -5.51 5.88
CA LEU A 471 49.79 -5.10 4.62
C LEU A 471 51.11 -4.35 4.85
N ALA A 472 51.15 -3.40 5.78
CA ALA A 472 52.38 -2.67 6.10
C ALA A 472 53.49 -3.58 6.68
N ALA A 473 53.13 -4.68 7.34
CA ALA A 473 54.10 -5.70 7.77
C ALA A 473 54.58 -6.59 6.61
N LEU A 474 53.72 -6.91 5.65
CA LEU A 474 54.14 -7.54 4.39
C LEU A 474 55.11 -6.63 3.63
N ASP A 475 54.83 -5.32 3.50
CA ASP A 475 55.74 -4.35 2.86
C ASP A 475 57.13 -4.36 3.50
N ARG A 476 57.23 -4.41 4.85
CA ARG A 476 58.51 -4.51 5.57
C ARG A 476 59.18 -5.88 5.43
N TYR A 477 58.40 -6.95 5.42
CA TYR A 477 58.92 -8.30 5.25
C TYR A 477 59.48 -8.54 3.85
N GLU A 478 58.82 -8.02 2.81
CA GLU A 478 59.31 -8.03 1.43
C GLU A 478 60.61 -7.21 1.32
N ALA A 479 60.66 -5.97 1.84
CA ALA A 479 61.88 -5.15 1.84
C ALA A 479 63.07 -5.82 2.58
N ASN A 480 62.81 -6.49 3.72
CA ASN A 480 63.85 -7.24 4.44
C ASN A 480 64.31 -8.48 3.66
N MET A 481 63.41 -9.20 2.98
CA MET A 481 63.77 -10.34 2.12
C MET A 481 64.59 -9.88 0.92
N ASP A 482 64.22 -8.78 0.26
CA ASP A 482 64.97 -8.22 -0.87
C ASP A 482 66.37 -7.73 -0.45
N THR A 483 66.50 -7.19 0.77
CA THR A 483 67.80 -6.82 1.37
C THR A 483 68.69 -8.05 1.61
N VAL A 484 68.12 -9.15 2.12
CA VAL A 484 68.84 -10.42 2.32
C VAL A 484 69.23 -11.08 0.99
N LEU A 485 68.36 -11.04 -0.02
CA LEU A 485 68.65 -11.57 -1.35
C LEU A 485 69.71 -10.73 -2.09
N SER A 486 69.67 -9.41 -1.93
CA SER A 486 70.67 -8.50 -2.52
C SER A 486 72.05 -8.72 -1.89
N SER A 487 72.13 -8.80 -0.55
CA SER A 487 73.40 -9.05 0.15
C SER A 487 73.94 -10.47 -0.08
N ALA A 488 73.08 -11.47 -0.33
CA ALA A 488 73.52 -12.80 -0.77
C ALA A 488 74.03 -12.86 -2.22
N SER A 489 73.92 -11.77 -2.99
CA SER A 489 74.40 -11.67 -4.38
C SER A 489 75.70 -10.86 -4.55
N GLY A 490 76.15 -10.20 -3.47
CA GLY A 490 77.40 -9.43 -3.46
C GLY A 490 78.58 -10.24 -2.92
N ASP A 491 79.69 -10.18 -3.63
CA ASP A 491 81.06 -10.42 -3.17
C ASP A 491 81.31 -11.67 -2.31
N ALA A 492 81.38 -12.82 -3.00
CA ALA A 492 81.91 -14.07 -2.44
C ALA A 492 83.46 -14.07 -2.25
N GLU A 493 84.05 -12.95 -1.81
CA GLU A 493 85.48 -12.85 -1.50
C GLU A 493 85.81 -13.33 -0.07
N MET A 494 85.83 -14.66 0.07
CA MET A 494 86.93 -15.39 0.69
C MET A 494 87.67 -14.73 1.89
N GLN A 495 87.08 -14.82 3.08
CA GLN A 495 87.86 -15.01 4.31
C GLN A 495 87.38 -16.27 5.06
N VAL A 496 88.17 -17.34 4.89
CA VAL A 496 88.04 -18.57 5.69
C VAL A 496 88.98 -18.44 6.87
N ASP A 497 88.45 -18.09 8.03
CA ASP A 497 89.19 -18.13 9.29
C ASP A 497 88.70 -19.32 10.14
N SER A 498 89.62 -20.23 10.51
CA SER A 498 89.27 -21.53 11.06
C SER A 498 89.75 -21.71 12.50
N SER A 499 88.85 -21.49 13.46
CA SER A 499 89.01 -21.92 14.85
C SER A 499 87.77 -22.75 15.26
N VAL A 500 87.83 -24.08 15.12
CA VAL A 500 88.35 -25.03 16.14
C VAL A 500 87.30 -25.29 17.23
N ALA A 501 86.99 -26.58 17.43
CA ALA A 501 85.95 -27.02 18.33
C ALA A 501 86.37 -26.98 19.81
N ALA A 502 85.44 -26.56 20.66
CA ALA A 502 85.40 -26.91 22.07
C ALA A 502 84.00 -27.45 22.37
N GLY A 503 83.91 -28.63 22.99
CA GLY A 503 82.63 -29.16 23.47
C GLY A 503 82.24 -28.43 24.74
N GLY A 504 81.16 -27.65 24.70
CA GLY A 504 80.51 -27.12 25.90
C GLY A 504 79.60 -28.19 26.50
N ASP A 505 79.67 -28.39 27.81
CA ASP A 505 78.70 -29.21 28.54
C ASP A 505 77.28 -28.67 28.36
N VAL A 506 76.29 -29.57 28.44
CA VAL A 506 74.87 -29.19 28.48
C VAL A 506 74.54 -28.70 29.89
N GLU A 507 75.03 -27.50 30.21
CA GLU A 507 74.57 -26.73 31.35
C GLU A 507 73.06 -26.51 31.16
N MET A 508 72.26 -27.13 32.04
CA MET A 508 70.82 -26.94 32.11
C MET A 508 70.55 -25.54 32.66
N GLY A 509 70.75 -24.53 31.80
CA GLY A 509 70.63 -23.13 32.15
C GLY A 509 69.30 -22.87 32.85
N ASP A 510 69.38 -22.21 34.01
CA ASP A 510 68.20 -21.74 34.74
C ASP A 510 67.29 -21.02 33.75
N VAL A 511 66.08 -21.55 33.56
CA VAL A 511 65.08 -20.95 32.67
C VAL A 511 64.84 -19.55 33.20
N GLU A 512 65.31 -18.54 32.45
CA GLU A 512 65.08 -17.16 32.79
C GLU A 512 63.59 -16.97 33.07
N LYS A 513 63.30 -16.42 34.25
CA LYS A 513 61.96 -15.91 34.52
C LYS A 513 61.77 -14.68 33.66
N ASP A 514 61.38 -14.91 32.41
CA ASP A 514 60.44 -14.04 31.72
C ASP A 514 59.27 -13.85 32.68
N GLU A 515 59.28 -12.75 33.44
CA GLU A 515 58.13 -12.23 34.17
C GLU A 515 57.14 -11.66 33.16
N LEU A 516 56.67 -12.55 32.29
CA LEU A 516 55.66 -12.34 31.27
C LEU A 516 54.33 -12.14 31.99
N SER A 517 54.14 -10.92 32.47
CA SER A 517 53.03 -10.46 33.29
C SER A 517 51.70 -10.87 32.66
N SER A 518 51.06 -11.92 33.21
CA SER A 518 49.72 -12.36 32.82
C SER A 518 48.62 -11.46 33.41
N GLU A 519 48.93 -10.17 33.55
CA GLU A 519 48.00 -9.10 33.91
C GLU A 519 47.17 -8.74 32.67
N GLY A 520 46.03 -9.41 32.47
CA GLY A 520 45.12 -9.04 31.38
C GLY A 520 43.92 -9.93 31.08
N GLU A 521 43.98 -11.25 31.35
CA GLU A 521 42.92 -12.17 30.88
C GLU A 521 42.24 -13.02 31.98
N ASP A 522 42.73 -13.03 33.23
CA ASP A 522 42.17 -13.84 34.32
C ASP A 522 41.11 -13.13 35.21
N GLU A 523 40.97 -11.79 35.15
CA GLU A 523 40.02 -11.07 36.04
C GLU A 523 38.55 -11.40 35.77
N GLU A 524 38.18 -11.76 34.54
CA GLU A 524 36.79 -12.09 34.18
C GLU A 524 36.35 -13.44 34.80
N PHE A 525 37.28 -14.37 35.04
CA PHE A 525 36.98 -15.69 35.61
C PHE A 525 36.86 -15.70 37.16
N VAL A 526 37.50 -14.74 37.84
CA VAL A 526 37.36 -14.57 39.31
C VAL A 526 35.94 -14.15 39.69
N PHE A 527 35.24 -13.43 38.81
CA PHE A 527 33.86 -12.99 39.02
C PHE A 527 32.87 -14.17 38.97
N GLU A 528 33.07 -15.11 38.04
CA GLU A 528 32.21 -16.31 37.91
C GLU A 528 32.35 -17.24 39.13
N MET A 529 33.56 -17.39 39.68
CA MET A 529 33.81 -18.18 40.89
C MET A 529 33.12 -17.62 42.14
N PHE A 530 32.95 -16.30 42.25
CA PHE A 530 32.18 -15.69 43.35
C PHE A 530 30.66 -15.87 43.18
N SER A 531 30.15 -15.89 41.95
CA SER A 531 28.72 -16.04 41.66
C SER A 531 28.14 -17.35 42.23
N TRP A 532 28.86 -18.46 42.03
CA TRP A 532 28.47 -19.79 42.53
C TRP A 532 28.42 -19.87 44.06
N GLN A 533 29.17 -19.01 44.77
CA GLN A 533 29.19 -19.01 46.23
C GLN A 533 28.04 -18.17 46.83
N THR A 534 27.49 -17.21 46.08
CA THR A 534 26.30 -16.43 46.50
C THR A 534 24.99 -17.20 46.34
N GLU A 535 24.81 -18.00 45.29
CA GLU A 535 23.57 -18.76 45.07
C GLU A 535 23.37 -19.87 46.12
N GLY A 536 24.45 -20.50 46.58
CA GLY A 536 24.41 -21.50 47.65
C GLY A 536 23.93 -20.97 49.01
N ILE A 537 24.08 -19.67 49.29
CA ILE A 537 23.62 -19.06 50.55
C ILE A 537 22.13 -18.79 50.50
N ALA A 538 21.63 -18.25 49.37
CA ALA A 538 20.20 -17.95 49.18
C ALA A 538 19.30 -19.20 49.31
N ALA A 539 19.81 -20.38 48.91
CA ALA A 539 19.10 -21.65 49.07
C ALA A 539 18.93 -22.09 50.54
N VAL A 540 19.85 -21.70 51.43
CA VAL A 540 19.82 -22.08 52.86
C VAL A 540 18.83 -21.23 53.64
N ASP A 541 18.77 -19.92 53.38
CA ASP A 541 17.83 -19.01 54.05
C ASP A 541 16.35 -19.36 53.73
N VAL A 542 16.05 -19.82 52.51
CA VAL A 542 14.71 -20.29 52.14
C VAL A 542 14.34 -21.58 52.87
N ALA A 543 15.28 -22.51 53.06
CA ALA A 543 15.05 -23.73 53.82
C ALA A 543 14.78 -23.43 55.32
N LEU A 544 15.54 -22.50 55.91
CA LEU A 544 15.38 -22.06 57.30
C LEU A 544 14.12 -21.22 57.55
N ALA A 545 13.50 -20.65 56.51
CA ALA A 545 12.21 -19.97 56.60
C ALA A 545 10.99 -20.91 56.48
N THR A 546 11.21 -22.23 56.32
CA THR A 546 10.17 -23.24 56.08
C THR A 546 10.11 -24.30 57.21
N VAL A 547 10.73 -24.03 58.37
CA VAL A 547 10.77 -24.87 59.58
C VAL A 547 10.34 -24.05 60.79
#